data_AF-A0A6G3TLB4-F1
#
_entry.id   AF-A0A6G3TLB4-F1
#
_cell.length_a   1.000
_cell.length_b   1.000
_cell.length_c   1.000
_cell.angle_alpha   90.00
_cell.angle_beta   90.00
_cell.angle_gamma   90.00
#
_symmetry.space_group_name_H-M   'P 1'
#
loop_
_entity.id
_entity.type
_entity.pdbx_description
1 polymer ?
#
loop_
_entity_poly.entity_id
_entity_poly.type
_entity_poly.pdbx_seq_one_letter_code
_entity_poly.pdbx_strand_id
1 'polypeptide(L)'
;EGPPEADALIPLAADEDMRPPVALLAHAVDEPGRSAFWPLAEFSPEWVAVRWALEHDVPARFIDLPATHTLAWRAADGYADVDADGHGDVDADGQADDQGPPGRPGTAPADVRRDPLAALAAAAGHDDPERWWEDVIEHRGRGAGDALAPFTALEEAMTALRETEVDGGAEGGEGREGGDGDVRDLVREAHMRLQVRAARREFAEGVAVVCGAWHVPALRRKATVAADRALLKGLPRTKVDMTWVPWTHRRLSRAGGYGAGIESPGWYGHLFAAVDRPVERWLTKVAGLLRAEDRIVSPAHVIEATRLAETLAVIRGRPLPGLTEATDAVRAVMCDGSDVPLALVHDRLVVGDVLGEVPAGAPAVPLQRDLTRAQRRLRLRPEAPERELELDLRKETDAGRSRLLHRLRLLGVGWGEPVASRSTGTFRETWRLRWEPELSVRVAEAGVWGTTVLSAATARAHADAVTARGLAEVTALAERCLLAELPDALAPVMRILADRAALDTDVGHLAQALPALVRSLRYGDVRGTDTGALAEVAEGLAERVFVGLPAACAALDA
;
A
#
# COMPACT_ATOMS: atom_id res chain seq x y z
N GLU A 1 -5.42 -19.60 -0.04
CA GLU A 1 -6.61 -18.82 0.37
C GLU A 1 -6.76 -17.59 -0.53
N GLY A 2 -7.98 -17.14 -0.81
CA GLY A 2 -8.25 -16.02 -1.72
C GLY A 2 -9.61 -16.15 -2.42
N PRO A 3 -10.11 -15.10 -3.09
CA PRO A 3 -11.43 -15.10 -3.71
C PRO A 3 -11.44 -15.88 -5.04
N PRO A 4 -12.48 -16.68 -5.34
CA PRO A 4 -12.58 -17.49 -6.56
C PRO A 4 -12.60 -16.68 -7.86
N GLU A 5 -12.96 -15.39 -7.83
CA GLU A 5 -12.85 -14.53 -9.00
C GLU A 5 -11.40 -14.42 -9.53
N ALA A 6 -10.40 -14.67 -8.67
CA ALA A 6 -8.99 -14.70 -9.05
C ALA A 6 -8.53 -16.00 -9.72
N ASP A 7 -9.37 -17.05 -9.81
CA ASP A 7 -9.01 -18.33 -10.44
C ASP A 7 -8.52 -18.15 -11.89
N ALA A 8 -9.16 -17.24 -12.62
CA ALA A 8 -8.80 -16.92 -14.01
C ALA A 8 -7.43 -16.23 -14.13
N LEU A 9 -6.91 -15.67 -13.03
CA LEU A 9 -5.64 -14.95 -12.98
C LEU A 9 -4.47 -15.85 -12.56
N ILE A 10 -4.73 -17.07 -12.09
CA ILE A 10 -3.71 -18.05 -11.69
C ILE A 10 -2.65 -18.28 -12.78
N PRO A 11 -3.00 -18.47 -14.07
CA PRO A 11 -1.98 -18.72 -15.10
C PRO A 11 -0.94 -17.61 -15.25
N LEU A 12 -1.28 -16.35 -14.90
CA LEU A 12 -0.34 -15.23 -14.96
C LEU A 12 0.79 -15.34 -13.94
N ALA A 13 0.63 -16.13 -12.88
CA ALA A 13 1.70 -16.38 -11.91
C ALA A 13 2.86 -17.19 -12.52
N ALA A 14 2.66 -17.88 -13.65
CA ALA A 14 3.71 -18.59 -14.38
C ALA A 14 4.53 -17.70 -15.32
N ASP A 15 4.07 -16.47 -15.60
CA ASP A 15 4.72 -15.54 -16.54
C ASP A 15 6.12 -15.11 -16.04
N GLU A 16 7.10 -15.00 -16.94
CA GLU A 16 8.49 -14.66 -16.60
C GLU A 16 8.66 -13.22 -16.09
N ASP A 17 7.77 -12.32 -16.50
CA ASP A 17 7.76 -10.92 -16.06
C ASP A 17 7.04 -10.72 -14.70
N MET A 18 6.44 -11.78 -14.15
CA MET A 18 5.75 -11.72 -12.86
C MET A 18 6.73 -11.85 -11.70
N ARG A 19 6.88 -10.78 -10.91
CA ARG A 19 7.80 -10.72 -9.76
C ARG A 19 7.09 -10.23 -8.51
N PRO A 20 6.89 -11.07 -7.48
CA PRO A 20 6.41 -10.62 -6.18
C PRO A 20 7.34 -9.57 -5.53
N PRO A 21 6.82 -8.73 -4.62
CA PRO A 21 5.47 -8.75 -4.06
C PRO A 21 4.40 -8.20 -5.02
N VAL A 22 3.31 -8.95 -5.19
CA VAL A 22 2.16 -8.57 -6.02
C VAL A 22 0.88 -8.72 -5.21
N ALA A 23 -0.21 -8.06 -5.60
CA ALA A 23 -1.49 -8.23 -4.95
C ALA A 23 -2.58 -8.54 -5.98
N LEU A 24 -3.51 -9.40 -5.59
CA LEU A 24 -4.81 -9.44 -6.24
C LEU A 24 -5.59 -8.18 -5.81
N LEU A 25 -5.93 -7.32 -6.76
CA LEU A 25 -6.81 -6.18 -6.57
C LEU A 25 -8.21 -6.57 -7.04
N ALA A 26 -9.19 -6.57 -6.13
CA ALA A 26 -10.60 -6.55 -6.50
C ALA A 26 -11.15 -5.14 -6.34
N HIS A 27 -11.96 -4.69 -7.29
CA HIS A 27 -12.70 -3.44 -7.15
C HIS A 27 -14.14 -3.61 -7.63
N ALA A 28 -15.05 -2.80 -7.08
CA ALA A 28 -16.41 -2.75 -7.60
C ALA A 28 -16.41 -2.12 -9.00
N VAL A 29 -17.18 -2.69 -9.92
CA VAL A 29 -17.22 -2.22 -11.32
C VAL A 29 -17.80 -0.81 -11.42
N ASP A 30 -18.81 -0.51 -10.60
CA ASP A 30 -19.51 0.78 -10.64
C ASP A 30 -18.84 1.86 -9.77
N GLU A 31 -18.03 1.45 -8.79
CA GLU A 31 -17.28 2.33 -7.86
C GLU A 31 -15.85 1.78 -7.65
N PRO A 32 -14.90 2.05 -8.55
CA PRO A 32 -13.55 1.48 -8.48
C PRO A 32 -12.77 1.78 -7.19
N GLY A 33 -13.09 2.89 -6.52
CA GLY A 33 -12.52 3.23 -5.21
C GLY A 33 -12.86 2.23 -4.12
N ARG A 34 -14.00 1.54 -4.24
CA ARG A 34 -14.34 0.43 -3.35
C ARG A 34 -13.56 -0.81 -3.77
N SER A 35 -12.40 -0.99 -3.15
CA SER A 35 -11.44 -2.03 -3.49
C SER A 35 -10.96 -2.84 -2.29
N ALA A 36 -10.32 -3.97 -2.58
CA ALA A 36 -9.67 -4.84 -1.62
C ALA A 36 -8.44 -5.49 -2.25
N PHE A 37 -7.42 -5.74 -1.42
CA PHE A 37 -6.16 -6.31 -1.84
C PHE A 37 -5.89 -7.63 -1.10
N TRP A 38 -5.35 -8.61 -1.82
CA TRP A 38 -4.76 -9.82 -1.26
C TRP A 38 -3.30 -9.87 -1.69
N PRO A 39 -2.38 -9.31 -0.88
CA PRO A 39 -0.97 -9.25 -1.22
C PRO A 39 -0.30 -10.62 -1.05
N LEU A 40 0.66 -10.89 -1.92
CA LEU A 40 1.44 -12.12 -1.99
C LEU A 40 2.90 -11.76 -2.24
N ALA A 41 3.79 -12.30 -1.41
CA ALA A 41 5.23 -12.26 -1.58
C ALA A 41 5.74 -13.60 -2.13
N GLU A 42 7.02 -13.64 -2.52
CA GLU A 42 7.67 -14.87 -2.99
C GLU A 42 7.64 -16.01 -1.96
N PHE A 43 7.62 -15.64 -0.67
CA PHE A 43 7.57 -16.54 0.48
C PHE A 43 6.15 -16.78 1.01
N SER A 44 5.12 -16.18 0.42
CA SER A 44 3.73 -16.45 0.82
C SER A 44 3.37 -17.91 0.49
N PRO A 45 2.83 -18.70 1.43
CA PRO A 45 2.47 -20.10 1.18
C PRO A 45 1.51 -20.28 0.00
N GLU A 46 0.56 -19.35 -0.19
CA GLU A 46 -0.37 -19.34 -1.32
C GLU A 46 0.35 -19.13 -2.65
N TRP A 47 1.34 -18.23 -2.68
CA TRP A 47 2.16 -17.98 -3.87
C TRP A 47 2.98 -19.21 -4.25
N VAL A 48 3.66 -19.81 -3.26
CA VAL A 48 4.44 -21.05 -3.43
C VAL A 48 3.56 -22.18 -3.93
N ALA A 49 2.35 -22.34 -3.37
CA ALA A 49 1.41 -23.38 -3.78
C ALA A 49 0.91 -23.18 -5.21
N VAL A 50 0.58 -21.94 -5.60
CA VAL A 50 0.16 -21.62 -6.97
C VAL A 50 1.30 -21.90 -7.96
N ARG A 51 2.51 -21.44 -7.66
CA ARG A 51 3.70 -21.70 -8.50
C ARG A 51 3.98 -23.18 -8.66
N TRP A 52 3.99 -23.93 -7.55
CA TRP A 52 4.20 -25.37 -7.57
C TRP A 52 3.12 -26.08 -8.39
N ALA A 53 1.85 -25.70 -8.22
CA ALA A 53 0.74 -26.31 -8.94
C ALA A 53 0.86 -26.08 -10.46
N LEU A 54 1.21 -24.86 -10.88
CA LEU A 54 1.45 -24.53 -12.29
C LEU A 54 2.65 -25.29 -12.88
N GLU A 55 3.73 -25.43 -12.12
CA GLU A 55 4.94 -26.16 -12.53
C GLU A 55 4.73 -27.67 -12.66
N HIS A 56 3.71 -28.22 -12.00
CA HIS A 56 3.39 -29.65 -11.99
C HIS A 56 2.07 -30.00 -12.69
N ASP A 57 1.46 -29.05 -13.41
CA ASP A 57 0.17 -29.19 -14.09
C ASP A 57 -0.98 -29.66 -13.15
N VAL A 58 -0.93 -29.24 -11.88
CA VAL A 58 -1.97 -29.53 -10.88
C VAL A 58 -3.01 -28.41 -10.87
N PRO A 59 -4.33 -28.71 -10.95
CA PRO A 59 -5.36 -27.68 -10.86
C PRO A 59 -5.32 -26.94 -9.51
N ALA A 60 -5.17 -25.62 -9.57
CA ALA A 60 -5.26 -24.73 -8.41
C ALA A 60 -6.53 -23.88 -8.47
N ARG A 61 -7.16 -23.66 -7.30
CA ARG A 61 -8.33 -22.79 -7.14
C ARG A 61 -8.28 -22.07 -5.80
N PHE A 62 -8.74 -20.84 -5.81
CA PHE A 62 -9.04 -20.04 -4.64
C PHE A 62 -10.36 -20.50 -4.01
N ILE A 63 -10.42 -20.54 -2.67
CA ILE A 63 -11.53 -21.18 -1.94
C ILE A 63 -12.19 -20.27 -0.89
N ASP A 64 -11.71 -19.04 -0.72
CA ASP A 64 -12.26 -18.10 0.25
C ASP A 64 -13.55 -17.47 -0.26
N LEU A 65 -14.20 -16.67 0.58
CA LEU A 65 -15.42 -15.96 0.24
C LEU A 65 -15.23 -15.09 -1.02
N PRO A 66 -16.17 -15.16 -1.98
CA PRO A 66 -16.16 -14.32 -3.18
C PRO A 66 -16.03 -12.83 -2.87
N ALA A 67 -15.18 -12.14 -3.65
CA ALA A 67 -14.91 -10.71 -3.48
C ALA A 67 -16.19 -9.86 -3.63
N THR A 68 -17.19 -10.34 -4.39
CA THR A 68 -18.53 -9.73 -4.50
C THR A 68 -19.23 -9.51 -3.15
N HIS A 69 -19.01 -10.40 -2.18
CA HIS A 69 -19.59 -10.28 -0.84
C HIS A 69 -18.72 -9.40 0.05
N THR A 70 -17.40 -9.61 0.02
CA THR A 70 -16.43 -8.84 0.79
C THR A 70 -16.53 -7.34 0.51
N LEU A 71 -16.61 -6.94 -0.76
CA LEU A 71 -16.76 -5.52 -1.12
C LEU A 71 -18.15 -4.97 -0.82
N ALA A 72 -19.19 -5.78 -0.87
CA ALA A 72 -20.54 -5.34 -0.52
C ALA A 72 -20.70 -5.11 1.00
N TRP A 73 -20.05 -5.90 1.83
CA TRP A 73 -20.01 -5.67 3.28
C TRP A 73 -19.27 -4.38 3.65
N ARG A 74 -18.09 -4.12 3.05
CA ARG A 74 -17.35 -2.87 3.29
C ARG A 74 -18.19 -1.62 3.01
N ALA A 75 -19.07 -1.67 2.00
CA ALA A 75 -20.00 -0.58 1.70
C ALA A 75 -21.08 -0.40 2.79
N ALA A 76 -21.57 -1.51 3.36
CA ALA A 76 -22.59 -1.48 4.41
C ALA A 76 -22.03 -0.97 5.75
N ASP A 77 -20.75 -1.20 6.02
CA ASP A 77 -20.08 -0.74 7.25
C ASP A 77 -19.70 0.75 7.23
N GLY A 78 -19.90 1.45 6.11
CA GLY A 78 -19.53 2.86 5.99
C GLY A 78 -18.03 3.14 6.00
N TYR A 79 -17.18 2.12 5.87
CA TYR A 79 -15.74 2.28 5.65
C TYR A 79 -15.50 2.71 4.21
N ALA A 80 -15.69 4.01 3.94
CA ALA A 80 -14.87 4.68 2.95
C ALA A 80 -13.42 4.66 3.46
N ASP A 81 -12.46 4.37 2.58
CA ASP A 81 -11.04 4.51 2.86
C ASP A 81 -10.78 5.92 3.42
N VAL A 82 -10.68 6.05 4.75
CA VAL A 82 -10.00 7.18 5.37
C VAL A 82 -8.53 6.93 5.15
N ASP A 83 -8.05 7.35 3.98
CA ASP A 83 -6.71 7.91 3.73
C ASP A 83 -6.66 8.43 2.28
N ALA A 84 -7.74 9.13 1.88
CA ALA A 84 -7.87 9.72 0.56
C ALA A 84 -7.43 11.20 0.47
N ASP A 85 -7.23 11.87 1.60
CA ASP A 85 -6.91 13.31 1.65
C ASP A 85 -5.59 13.56 2.38
N GLY A 86 -4.47 13.33 1.69
CA GLY A 86 -3.19 13.89 2.07
C GLY A 86 -3.19 15.39 1.76
N HIS A 87 -3.58 16.23 2.73
CA HIS A 87 -3.07 17.58 3.02
C HIS A 87 -3.85 18.21 4.19
N GLY A 88 -3.18 18.41 5.32
CA GLY A 88 -3.63 19.23 6.45
C GLY A 88 -2.56 19.23 7.55
N ASP A 89 -2.17 20.43 7.98
CA ASP A 89 -0.96 20.74 8.75
C ASP A 89 -0.61 19.86 9.95
N VAL A 90 0.71 19.67 10.09
CA VAL A 90 1.41 19.32 11.31
C VAL A 90 1.27 20.46 12.32
N ASP A 91 0.33 20.31 13.25
CA ASP A 91 0.51 20.90 14.57
C ASP A 91 1.20 19.87 15.47
N ALA A 92 2.50 20.09 15.61
CA ALA A 92 3.34 19.46 16.60
C ALA A 92 2.89 19.93 17.99
N ASP A 93 2.29 19.03 18.78
CA ASP A 93 2.45 18.93 20.23
C ASP A 93 1.72 17.69 20.75
N GLY A 94 2.50 16.65 21.07
CA GLY A 94 1.99 15.39 21.59
C GLY A 94 3.07 14.35 21.80
N GLN A 95 4.19 14.75 22.42
CA GLN A 95 5.24 13.83 22.87
C GLN A 95 5.15 13.64 24.39
N ALA A 96 5.32 12.39 24.83
CA ALA A 96 5.42 11.90 26.22
C ALA A 96 4.06 11.74 26.96
N ASP A 97 3.75 10.66 27.69
CA ASP A 97 4.57 9.77 28.52
C ASP A 97 3.94 8.36 28.62
N ASP A 98 4.72 7.32 28.32
CA ASP A 98 4.45 5.93 28.73
C ASP A 98 5.25 5.61 30.00
N GLN A 99 4.91 6.29 31.11
CA GLN A 99 5.39 5.95 32.45
C GLN A 99 4.26 6.05 33.47
N GLY A 100 3.36 5.07 33.46
CA GLY A 100 2.48 4.75 34.59
C GLY A 100 3.13 3.71 35.52
N PRO A 101 2.86 3.72 36.85
CA PRO A 101 3.52 2.86 37.83
C PRO A 101 3.18 1.37 37.60
N PRO A 102 3.98 0.42 38.12
CA PRO A 102 3.80 -1.01 37.83
C PRO A 102 2.48 -1.51 38.42
N GLY A 103 1.47 -1.59 37.54
CA GLY A 103 0.17 -2.17 37.82
C GLY A 103 0.27 -3.69 37.92
N ARG A 104 -0.47 -4.25 38.88
CA ARG A 104 -0.53 -5.68 39.24
C ARG A 104 -0.73 -6.61 38.03
N PRO A 105 -0.18 -7.84 38.07
CA PRO A 105 -0.41 -8.84 37.03
C PRO A 105 -1.88 -9.26 37.04
N GLY A 106 -2.52 -9.14 35.88
CA GLY A 106 -3.89 -9.59 35.65
C GLY A 106 -4.87 -8.43 35.42
N THR A 107 -5.00 -7.98 34.17
CA THR A 107 -6.27 -7.50 33.61
C THR A 107 -6.27 -7.59 32.08
N ALA A 108 -7.21 -8.40 31.57
CA ALA A 108 -7.76 -8.55 30.22
C ALA A 108 -6.89 -9.17 29.08
N PRO A 109 -7.42 -10.21 28.39
CA PRO A 109 -6.80 -10.76 27.19
C PRO A 109 -6.90 -9.73 26.07
N ALA A 110 -5.76 -9.38 25.47
CA ALA A 110 -5.78 -8.85 24.11
C ALA A 110 -6.56 -9.85 23.26
N ASP A 111 -7.58 -9.37 22.54
CA ASP A 111 -8.55 -10.17 21.79
C ASP A 111 -7.86 -11.29 21.00
N VAL A 112 -7.93 -12.52 21.51
CA VAL A 112 -7.26 -13.72 20.96
C VAL A 112 -7.55 -13.85 19.47
N ARG A 113 -8.75 -13.43 19.06
CA ARG A 113 -9.22 -13.38 17.68
C ARG A 113 -8.41 -12.48 16.77
N ARG A 114 -7.97 -11.33 17.28
CA ARG A 114 -7.30 -10.29 16.48
C ARG A 114 -5.87 -10.70 16.16
N ASP A 115 -5.23 -11.41 17.08
CA ASP A 115 -3.92 -12.00 16.86
C ASP A 115 -3.74 -13.32 17.64
N PRO A 116 -4.19 -14.45 17.08
CA PRO A 116 -4.07 -15.75 17.73
C PRO A 116 -2.62 -16.15 18.00
N LEU A 117 -1.69 -15.70 17.15
CA LEU A 117 -0.26 -15.96 17.33
C LEU A 117 0.29 -15.16 18.50
N ALA A 118 -0.13 -13.91 18.68
CA ALA A 118 0.24 -13.14 19.87
C ALA A 118 -0.29 -13.75 21.16
N ALA A 119 -1.50 -14.30 21.16
CA ALA A 119 -2.04 -15.01 22.31
C ALA A 119 -1.20 -16.25 22.66
N LEU A 120 -0.79 -17.03 21.66
CA LEU A 120 0.10 -18.19 21.87
C LEU A 120 1.48 -17.78 22.35
N ALA A 121 2.06 -16.73 21.76
CA ALA A 121 3.35 -16.19 22.16
C ALA A 121 3.32 -15.73 23.62
N ALA A 122 2.32 -14.95 24.01
CA ALA A 122 2.14 -14.49 25.39
C ALA A 122 1.96 -15.66 26.36
N ALA A 123 1.16 -16.68 26.00
CA ALA A 123 1.00 -17.89 26.80
C ALA A 123 2.30 -18.70 26.95
N ALA A 124 3.17 -18.66 25.94
CA ALA A 124 4.50 -19.25 25.97
C ALA A 124 5.54 -18.37 26.69
N GLY A 125 5.18 -17.18 27.17
CA GLY A 125 6.09 -16.24 27.83
C GLY A 125 6.94 -15.40 26.87
N HIS A 126 6.56 -15.31 25.61
CA HIS A 126 7.17 -14.43 24.62
C HIS A 126 6.41 -13.09 24.57
N ASP A 127 7.18 -12.00 24.51
CA ASP A 127 6.73 -10.62 24.32
C ASP A 127 6.55 -10.25 22.84
N ASP A 128 7.13 -11.04 21.93
CA ASP A 128 7.06 -10.85 20.49
C ASP A 128 6.50 -12.11 19.78
N PRO A 129 5.34 -12.00 19.09
CA PRO A 129 4.74 -13.09 18.33
C PRO A 129 5.60 -13.59 17.16
N GLU A 130 6.33 -12.70 16.47
CA GLU A 130 7.23 -13.10 15.38
C GLU A 130 8.42 -13.88 15.92
N ARG A 131 9.01 -13.44 17.03
CA ARG A 131 10.08 -14.20 17.70
C ARG A 131 9.64 -15.59 18.10
N TRP A 132 8.44 -15.71 18.68
CA TRP A 132 7.87 -17.02 19.01
C TRP A 132 7.68 -17.88 17.76
N TRP A 133 7.16 -17.29 16.67
CA TRP A 133 7.00 -17.98 15.39
C TRP A 133 8.33 -18.45 14.81
N GLU A 134 9.37 -17.61 14.82
CA GLU A 134 10.72 -17.98 14.38
C GLU A 134 11.24 -19.20 15.15
N ASP A 135 11.18 -19.17 16.48
CA ASP A 135 11.75 -20.23 17.32
C ASP A 135 10.97 -21.55 17.22
N VAL A 136 9.63 -21.45 17.19
CA VAL A 136 8.76 -22.62 17.25
C VAL A 136 8.47 -23.19 15.86
N ILE A 137 8.48 -22.40 14.79
CA ILE A 137 8.12 -22.84 13.43
C ILE A 137 9.32 -22.79 12.49
N GLU A 138 9.93 -21.62 12.29
CA GLU A 138 10.95 -21.42 11.24
C GLU A 138 12.30 -22.08 11.54
N HIS A 139 12.75 -22.03 12.80
CA HIS A 139 14.05 -22.55 13.24
C HIS A 139 14.09 -24.08 13.42
N ARG A 140 13.03 -24.80 13.03
CA ARG A 140 13.07 -26.27 12.99
C ARG A 140 14.00 -26.72 11.86
N GLY A 141 15.13 -27.30 12.24
CA GLY A 141 16.18 -27.69 11.29
C GLY A 141 15.67 -28.51 10.10
N ARG A 142 16.14 -28.18 8.90
CA ARG A 142 15.88 -28.95 7.67
C ARG A 142 16.37 -30.40 7.87
N GLY A 143 15.43 -31.35 7.94
CA GLY A 143 15.73 -32.78 7.89
C GLY A 143 15.78 -33.55 9.21
N ALA A 144 15.36 -32.97 10.34
CA ALA A 144 15.22 -33.70 11.60
C ALA A 144 13.76 -33.70 12.09
N GLY A 145 12.93 -34.62 11.55
CA GLY A 145 11.57 -34.86 12.04
C GLY A 145 10.51 -34.98 10.95
N ASP A 146 9.28 -35.22 11.37
CA ASP A 146 8.10 -35.17 10.51
C ASP A 146 7.81 -33.71 10.08
N ALA A 147 7.87 -33.45 8.78
CA ALA A 147 7.61 -32.12 8.21
C ALA A 147 6.19 -31.62 8.50
N LEU A 148 5.25 -32.51 8.82
CA LEU A 148 3.86 -32.17 9.13
C LEU A 148 3.63 -31.90 10.63
N ALA A 149 4.55 -32.31 11.51
CA ALA A 149 4.40 -32.13 12.96
C ALA A 149 4.16 -30.67 13.41
N PRO A 150 4.82 -29.64 12.83
CA PRO A 150 4.51 -28.24 13.18
C PRO A 150 3.07 -27.86 12.86
N PHE A 151 2.54 -28.32 11.73
CA PHE A 151 1.17 -28.04 11.32
C PHE A 151 0.14 -28.72 12.21
N THR A 152 0.40 -29.95 12.66
CA THR A 152 -0.46 -30.64 13.64
C THR A 152 -0.50 -29.90 14.97
N ALA A 153 0.66 -29.48 15.48
CA ALA A 153 0.73 -28.70 16.73
C ALA A 153 0.00 -27.34 16.59
N LEU A 154 0.13 -26.69 15.44
CA LEU A 154 -0.56 -25.44 15.15
C LEU A 154 -2.08 -25.63 15.05
N GLU A 155 -2.54 -26.73 14.45
CA GLU A 155 -3.95 -27.10 14.41
C GLU A 155 -4.53 -27.31 15.82
N GLU A 156 -3.82 -28.03 16.69
CA GLU A 156 -4.20 -28.22 18.09
C GLU A 156 -4.27 -26.90 18.85
N ALA A 157 -3.26 -26.04 18.68
CA ALA A 157 -3.21 -24.71 19.31
C ALA A 157 -4.38 -23.83 18.87
N MET A 158 -4.66 -23.74 17.56
CA MET A 158 -5.78 -22.96 17.03
C MET A 158 -7.13 -23.53 17.45
N THR A 159 -7.24 -24.85 17.61
CA THR A 159 -8.45 -25.50 18.15
C THR A 159 -8.70 -25.07 19.59
N ALA A 160 -7.67 -25.12 20.44
CA ALA A 160 -7.77 -24.73 21.84
C ALA A 160 -8.15 -23.24 21.99
N LEU A 161 -7.55 -22.34 21.20
CA LEU A 161 -7.90 -20.92 21.23
C LEU A 161 -9.38 -20.69 20.88
N ARG A 162 -9.87 -21.35 19.83
CA ARG A 162 -11.29 -21.26 19.44
C ARG A 162 -12.24 -21.78 20.52
N GLU A 163 -11.87 -22.85 21.23
CA GLU A 163 -12.68 -23.37 22.34
C GLU A 163 -12.74 -22.37 23.51
N THR A 164 -11.62 -21.70 23.83
CA THR A 164 -11.59 -20.68 24.89
C THR A 164 -12.43 -19.44 24.58
N GLU A 165 -12.56 -19.05 23.29
CA GLU A 165 -13.45 -17.97 22.88
C GLU A 165 -14.93 -18.33 23.06
N VAL A 166 -15.28 -19.59 22.77
CA VAL A 166 -16.65 -20.10 22.93
C VAL A 166 -17.03 -20.24 24.39
N ASP A 167 -16.12 -20.75 25.24
CA ASP A 167 -16.36 -20.95 26.66
C ASP A 167 -16.34 -19.63 27.46
N GLY A 168 -15.48 -18.67 27.08
CA GLY A 168 -15.41 -17.34 27.69
C GLY A 168 -16.65 -16.46 27.44
N GLY A 169 -17.50 -16.82 26.46
CA GLY A 169 -18.81 -16.21 26.22
C GLY A 169 -19.94 -16.77 27.10
N ALA A 170 -19.74 -17.92 27.76
CA ALA A 170 -20.78 -18.60 28.54
C ALA A 170 -20.85 -18.18 30.02
N GLU A 171 -19.76 -17.65 30.59
CA GLU A 171 -19.69 -17.34 32.04
C GLU A 171 -19.82 -15.84 32.39
N GLY A 172 -20.11 -14.96 31.43
CA GLY A 172 -20.13 -13.52 31.66
C GLY A 172 -21.17 -12.72 30.87
N GLY A 173 -22.44 -12.82 31.26
CA GLY A 173 -23.47 -11.83 30.95
C GLY A 173 -24.11 -11.91 29.56
N GLU A 174 -25.44 -11.98 29.55
CA GLU A 174 -26.28 -11.70 28.37
C GLU A 174 -25.86 -10.35 27.76
N GLY A 175 -25.18 -10.34 26.61
CA GLY A 175 -24.87 -9.09 25.89
C GLY A 175 -23.59 -9.00 25.06
N ARG A 176 -22.75 -10.03 24.95
CA ARG A 176 -21.74 -10.05 23.86
C ARG A 176 -22.39 -10.64 22.60
N GLU A 177 -23.07 -9.80 21.84
CA GLU A 177 -23.29 -10.08 20.41
C GLU A 177 -21.92 -10.41 19.81
N GLY A 178 -21.78 -11.62 19.24
CA GLY A 178 -20.55 -12.00 18.54
C GLY A 178 -20.19 -10.90 17.57
N GLY A 179 -19.01 -10.31 17.72
CA GLY A 179 -18.61 -9.14 16.93
C GLY A 179 -18.73 -9.43 15.44
N ASP A 180 -18.87 -8.40 14.61
CA ASP A 180 -19.03 -8.53 13.16
C ASP A 180 -17.93 -9.39 12.48
N GLY A 181 -16.74 -9.47 13.08
CA GLY A 181 -15.70 -10.42 12.68
C GLY A 181 -16.12 -11.91 12.77
N ASP A 182 -16.92 -12.28 13.77
CA ASP A 182 -17.40 -13.65 14.03
C ASP A 182 -18.31 -14.17 12.94
N VAL A 183 -19.22 -13.31 12.52
CA VAL A 183 -20.14 -13.63 11.42
C VAL A 183 -19.38 -13.77 10.10
N ARG A 184 -18.36 -12.92 9.85
CA ARG A 184 -17.56 -12.96 8.63
C ARG A 184 -16.75 -14.25 8.50
N ASP A 185 -16.04 -14.66 9.54
CA ASP A 185 -15.24 -15.89 9.48
C ASP A 185 -16.12 -17.14 9.32
N LEU A 186 -17.26 -17.21 10.02
CA LEU A 186 -18.20 -18.32 9.86
C LEU A 186 -18.71 -18.44 8.42
N VAL A 187 -18.98 -17.31 7.76
CA VAL A 187 -19.41 -17.23 6.36
C VAL A 187 -18.28 -17.63 5.41
N ARG A 188 -17.06 -17.11 5.62
CA ARG A 188 -15.86 -17.49 4.84
C ARG A 188 -15.60 -18.99 4.93
N GLU A 189 -15.58 -19.54 6.14
CA GLU A 189 -15.34 -20.95 6.39
C GLU A 189 -16.44 -21.85 5.82
N ALA A 190 -17.71 -21.41 5.85
CA ALA A 190 -18.80 -22.11 5.18
C ALA A 190 -18.58 -22.19 3.67
N HIS A 191 -18.14 -21.11 3.04
CA HIS A 191 -17.76 -21.11 1.63
C HIS A 191 -16.59 -22.06 1.35
N MET A 192 -15.49 -21.92 2.10
CA MET A 192 -14.31 -22.78 1.98
C MET A 192 -14.67 -24.26 2.11
N ARG A 193 -15.47 -24.65 3.11
CA ARG A 193 -15.94 -26.04 3.28
C ARG A 193 -16.75 -26.53 2.07
N LEU A 194 -17.55 -25.69 1.44
CA LEU A 194 -18.29 -26.07 0.22
C LEU A 194 -17.34 -26.28 -0.96
N GLN A 195 -16.34 -25.43 -1.13
CA GLN A 195 -15.32 -25.59 -2.17
C GLN A 195 -14.48 -26.84 -1.98
N VAL A 196 -14.01 -27.11 -0.76
CA VAL A 196 -13.27 -28.34 -0.44
C VAL A 196 -14.11 -29.59 -0.73
N ARG A 197 -15.42 -29.59 -0.38
CA ARG A 197 -16.31 -30.71 -0.72
C ARG A 197 -16.51 -30.86 -2.23
N ALA A 198 -16.57 -29.77 -2.98
CA ALA A 198 -16.67 -29.82 -4.44
C ALA A 198 -15.39 -30.41 -5.05
N ALA A 199 -14.23 -29.90 -4.66
CA ALA A 199 -12.93 -30.39 -5.10
C ALA A 199 -12.74 -31.90 -4.81
N ARG A 200 -13.12 -32.37 -3.61
CA ARG A 200 -13.05 -33.81 -3.26
C ARG A 200 -13.96 -34.72 -4.09
N ARG A 201 -15.03 -34.18 -4.69
CA ARG A 201 -15.90 -34.94 -5.60
C ARG A 201 -15.33 -34.98 -7.01
N GLU A 202 -14.62 -33.93 -7.40
CA GLU A 202 -14.03 -33.78 -8.72
C GLU A 202 -12.69 -34.52 -8.84
N PHE A 203 -11.87 -34.48 -7.79
CA PHE A 203 -10.52 -35.04 -7.76
C PHE A 203 -10.43 -36.24 -6.81
N ALA A 204 -10.26 -37.42 -7.40
CA ALA A 204 -10.18 -38.69 -6.66
C ALA A 204 -8.83 -38.91 -5.94
N GLU A 205 -7.76 -38.25 -6.40
CA GLU A 205 -6.39 -38.46 -5.92
C GLU A 205 -6.07 -37.71 -4.62
N GLY A 206 -6.94 -36.79 -4.21
CA GLY A 206 -6.78 -36.00 -2.98
C GLY A 206 -6.90 -34.50 -3.23
N VAL A 207 -6.98 -33.74 -2.13
CA VAL A 207 -7.04 -32.27 -2.16
C VAL A 207 -6.10 -31.74 -1.09
N ALA A 208 -5.14 -30.92 -1.49
CA ALA A 208 -4.35 -30.11 -0.57
C ALA A 208 -5.02 -28.73 -0.41
N VAL A 209 -5.04 -28.20 0.82
CA VAL A 209 -5.62 -26.89 1.13
C VAL A 209 -4.56 -26.03 1.80
N VAL A 210 -4.32 -24.84 1.25
CA VAL A 210 -3.44 -23.82 1.82
C VAL A 210 -4.30 -22.66 2.30
N CYS A 211 -4.34 -22.49 3.62
CA CYS A 211 -5.12 -21.46 4.30
C CYS A 211 -4.43 -21.03 5.60
N GLY A 212 -4.84 -19.88 6.12
CA GLY A 212 -4.43 -19.42 7.44
C GLY A 212 -4.74 -20.45 8.52
N ALA A 213 -3.82 -20.59 9.47
CA ALA A 213 -3.88 -21.61 10.52
C ALA A 213 -5.19 -21.56 11.33
N TRP A 214 -5.73 -20.35 11.52
CA TRP A 214 -7.00 -20.14 12.19
C TRP A 214 -8.13 -20.95 11.54
N HIS A 215 -8.19 -21.06 10.21
CA HIS A 215 -9.27 -21.74 9.50
C HIS A 215 -9.20 -23.27 9.56
N VAL A 216 -8.04 -23.86 9.88
CA VAL A 216 -7.82 -25.32 9.82
C VAL A 216 -8.84 -26.10 10.67
N PRO A 217 -9.08 -25.79 11.95
CA PRO A 217 -10.07 -26.50 12.76
C PRO A 217 -11.49 -26.39 12.18
N ALA A 218 -11.84 -25.22 11.63
CA ALA A 218 -13.14 -24.96 11.04
C ALA A 218 -13.38 -25.74 9.74
N LEU A 219 -12.35 -26.01 8.96
CA LEU A 219 -12.42 -26.82 7.74
C LEU A 219 -12.50 -28.32 8.04
N ARG A 220 -11.93 -28.76 9.18
CA ARG A 220 -12.03 -30.17 9.64
C ARG A 220 -13.34 -30.49 10.36
N ARG A 221 -14.02 -29.49 10.92
CA ARG A 221 -15.31 -29.66 11.59
C ARG A 221 -16.34 -30.33 10.68
N LYS A 222 -17.11 -31.26 11.25
CA LYS A 222 -18.28 -31.84 10.58
C LYS A 222 -19.42 -30.82 10.54
N ALA A 223 -19.63 -30.19 9.39
CA ALA A 223 -20.79 -29.36 9.10
C ALA A 223 -21.63 -29.99 7.96
N THR A 224 -22.95 -29.80 7.99
CA THR A 224 -23.82 -30.23 6.89
C THR A 224 -23.79 -29.21 5.76
N VAL A 225 -23.98 -29.67 4.51
CA VAL A 225 -24.08 -28.79 3.34
C VAL A 225 -25.23 -27.78 3.49
N ALA A 226 -26.33 -28.19 4.15
CA ALA A 226 -27.47 -27.33 4.40
C ALA A 226 -27.13 -26.18 5.36
N ALA A 227 -26.38 -26.46 6.44
CA ALA A 227 -25.94 -25.44 7.39
C ALA A 227 -25.00 -24.43 6.72
N ASP A 228 -24.01 -24.90 5.96
CA ASP A 228 -23.08 -24.00 5.25
C ASP A 228 -23.82 -23.12 4.22
N ARG A 229 -24.77 -23.69 3.46
CA ARG A 229 -25.58 -22.92 2.51
C ARG A 229 -26.50 -21.90 3.18
N ALA A 230 -26.94 -22.16 4.41
CA ALA A 230 -27.77 -21.22 5.15
C ALA A 230 -26.99 -19.94 5.50
N LEU A 231 -25.73 -20.07 5.89
CA LEU A 231 -24.84 -18.92 6.19
C LEU A 231 -24.56 -18.06 4.97
N LEU A 232 -24.53 -18.65 3.77
CA LEU A 232 -24.30 -17.92 2.52
C LEU A 232 -25.56 -17.29 1.92
N LYS A 233 -26.74 -17.59 2.48
CA LYS A 233 -28.01 -17.14 1.90
C LYS A 233 -28.28 -15.68 2.25
N GLY A 234 -28.60 -14.88 1.25
CA GLY A 234 -29.01 -13.49 1.45
C GLY A 234 -27.85 -12.50 1.66
N LEU A 235 -26.61 -12.95 1.45
CA LEU A 235 -25.45 -12.06 1.52
C LEU A 235 -25.55 -10.95 0.45
N PRO A 236 -25.19 -9.70 0.80
CA PRO A 236 -25.16 -8.60 -0.16
C PRO A 236 -24.10 -8.87 -1.24
N ARG A 237 -24.31 -8.33 -2.44
CA ARG A 237 -23.46 -8.58 -3.61
C ARG A 237 -23.25 -7.31 -4.40
N THR A 238 -22.03 -7.12 -4.88
CA THR A 238 -21.70 -6.12 -5.91
C THR A 238 -21.01 -6.78 -7.10
N LYS A 239 -21.15 -6.21 -8.29
CA LYS A 239 -20.33 -6.63 -9.43
C LYS A 239 -18.88 -6.24 -9.16
N VAL A 240 -17.95 -7.18 -9.36
CA VAL A 240 -16.52 -7.01 -9.11
C VAL A 240 -15.72 -7.37 -10.36
N ASP A 241 -14.57 -6.74 -10.50
CA ASP A 241 -13.52 -7.14 -11.43
C ASP A 241 -12.22 -7.32 -10.63
N MET A 242 -11.32 -8.17 -11.14
CA MET A 242 -10.07 -8.51 -10.46
C MET A 242 -8.86 -8.50 -11.39
N THR A 243 -7.72 -8.06 -10.86
CA THR A 243 -6.44 -8.14 -11.56
C THR A 243 -5.24 -8.24 -10.61
N TRP A 244 -4.06 -8.54 -11.14
CA TRP A 244 -2.79 -8.40 -10.47
C TRP A 244 -2.30 -6.96 -10.53
N VAL A 245 -1.83 -6.44 -9.39
CA VAL A 245 -1.11 -5.17 -9.30
C VAL A 245 0.23 -5.33 -8.60
N PRO A 246 1.25 -4.53 -8.96
CA PRO A 246 2.47 -4.42 -8.17
C PRO A 246 2.16 -4.08 -6.72
N TRP A 247 2.85 -4.72 -5.79
CA TRP A 247 2.77 -4.45 -4.36
C TRP A 247 4.15 -4.11 -3.81
N THR A 248 4.24 -3.72 -2.54
CA THR A 248 5.53 -3.41 -1.90
C THR A 248 5.71 -4.18 -0.60
N HIS A 249 6.97 -4.43 -0.22
CA HIS A 249 7.27 -4.97 1.12
C HIS A 249 6.74 -4.05 2.24
N ARG A 250 6.89 -2.74 2.11
CA ARG A 250 6.30 -1.77 3.05
C ARG A 250 4.80 -1.97 3.27
N ARG A 251 4.04 -2.24 2.22
CA ARG A 251 2.58 -2.48 2.31
C ARG A 251 2.21 -3.93 2.66
N LEU A 252 3.17 -4.87 2.64
CA LEU A 252 3.01 -6.17 3.31
C LEU A 252 3.11 -6.04 4.82
N SER A 253 3.67 -4.94 5.33
CA SER A 253 3.81 -4.75 6.76
C SER A 253 2.52 -4.39 7.47
N ARG A 254 2.39 -4.83 8.73
CA ARG A 254 1.28 -4.42 9.60
C ARG A 254 1.21 -2.89 9.72
N ALA A 255 2.37 -2.25 9.86
CA ALA A 255 2.51 -0.79 9.90
C ALA A 255 2.05 -0.11 8.59
N GLY A 256 2.12 -0.82 7.46
CA GLY A 256 1.62 -0.37 6.16
C GLY A 256 0.10 -0.42 5.98
N GLY A 257 -0.64 -0.85 7.02
CA GLY A 257 -2.11 -0.89 7.05
C GLY A 257 -2.72 -2.25 6.70
N TYR A 258 -1.91 -3.26 6.36
CA TYR A 258 -2.41 -4.60 6.10
C TYR A 258 -2.54 -5.39 7.42
N GLY A 259 -3.78 -5.57 7.89
CA GLY A 259 -4.06 -6.18 9.20
C GLY A 259 -3.55 -7.62 9.40
N ALA A 260 -3.33 -8.36 8.30
CA ALA A 260 -2.73 -9.70 8.32
C ALA A 260 -1.24 -9.67 7.89
N GLY A 261 -0.62 -8.49 7.91
CA GLY A 261 0.77 -8.29 7.50
C GLY A 261 1.80 -8.87 8.47
N ILE A 262 3.05 -8.78 8.06
CA ILE A 262 4.24 -9.18 8.83
C ILE A 262 5.11 -7.95 9.11
N GLU A 263 5.73 -7.85 10.27
CA GLU A 263 6.53 -6.67 10.64
C GLU A 263 7.81 -6.56 9.80
N SER A 264 8.40 -7.69 9.44
CA SER A 264 9.74 -7.75 8.84
C SER A 264 9.80 -8.46 7.46
N PRO A 265 9.05 -7.99 6.44
CA PRO A 265 8.93 -8.67 5.14
C PRO A 265 10.26 -8.85 4.39
N GLY A 266 11.18 -7.91 4.50
CA GLY A 266 12.50 -8.01 3.87
C GLY A 266 13.42 -9.03 4.55
N TRP A 267 13.23 -9.28 5.86
CA TRP A 267 13.90 -10.38 6.57
C TRP A 267 13.37 -11.74 6.13
N TYR A 268 12.05 -11.95 6.08
CA TYR A 268 11.47 -13.22 5.64
C TYR A 268 11.74 -13.52 4.16
N GLY A 269 11.72 -12.52 3.29
CA GLY A 269 12.17 -12.68 1.89
C GLY A 269 13.64 -13.11 1.82
N HIS A 270 14.50 -12.56 2.68
CA HIS A 270 15.87 -13.02 2.79
C HIS A 270 15.97 -14.46 3.29
N LEU A 271 15.26 -14.85 4.35
CA LEU A 271 15.27 -16.23 4.86
C LEU A 271 14.82 -17.24 3.82
N PHE A 272 13.80 -16.89 3.03
CA PHE A 272 13.28 -17.74 1.97
C PHE A 272 14.29 -17.93 0.83
N ALA A 273 14.93 -16.84 0.39
CA ALA A 273 15.94 -16.89 -0.68
C ALA A 273 17.29 -17.48 -0.23
N ALA A 274 17.69 -17.26 1.03
CA ALA A 274 18.98 -17.67 1.59
C ALA A 274 18.91 -19.08 2.20
N VAL A 275 18.86 -20.10 1.33
CA VAL A 275 18.77 -21.51 1.73
C VAL A 275 19.96 -22.03 2.56
N ASP A 276 21.13 -21.38 2.46
CA ASP A 276 22.34 -21.67 3.25
C ASP A 276 22.88 -20.40 3.91
N ARG A 277 23.24 -20.51 5.20
CA ARG A 277 23.89 -19.43 5.97
C ARG A 277 23.09 -18.12 5.96
N PRO A 278 21.82 -18.15 6.40
CA PRO A 278 20.93 -16.99 6.33
C PRO A 278 21.50 -15.80 7.12
N VAL A 279 22.07 -16.03 8.31
CA VAL A 279 22.60 -14.95 9.16
C VAL A 279 23.83 -14.29 8.53
N GLU A 280 24.78 -15.06 8.02
CA GLU A 280 26.00 -14.52 7.42
C GLU A 280 25.71 -13.74 6.14
N ARG A 281 24.79 -14.25 5.31
CA ARG A 281 24.35 -13.56 4.09
C ARG A 281 23.58 -12.28 4.42
N TRP A 282 22.77 -12.30 5.48
CA TRP A 282 22.06 -11.11 5.94
C TRP A 282 23.05 -10.02 6.38
N LEU A 283 23.99 -10.37 7.26
CA LEU A 283 25.00 -9.43 7.77
C LEU A 283 25.91 -8.91 6.64
N THR A 284 26.16 -9.73 5.62
CA THR A 284 26.85 -9.28 4.41
C THR A 284 26.02 -8.26 3.61
N LYS A 285 24.70 -8.48 3.50
CA LYS A 285 23.77 -7.53 2.86
C LYS A 285 23.72 -6.20 3.62
N VAL A 286 23.65 -6.25 4.95
CA VAL A 286 23.71 -5.06 5.83
C VAL A 286 25.02 -4.30 5.63
N ALA A 287 26.16 -4.99 5.64
CA ALA A 287 27.45 -4.36 5.38
C ALA A 287 27.52 -3.71 3.99
N GLY A 288 26.88 -4.30 2.98
CA GLY A 288 26.74 -3.72 1.64
C GLY A 288 25.97 -2.41 1.64
N LEU A 289 24.80 -2.37 2.31
CA LEU A 289 24.01 -1.15 2.48
C LEU A 289 24.79 -0.05 3.19
N LEU A 290 25.39 -0.37 4.34
CA LEU A 290 26.12 0.62 5.12
C LEU A 290 27.30 1.22 4.33
N ARG A 291 28.02 0.41 3.54
CA ARG A 291 29.08 0.91 2.64
C ARG A 291 28.56 1.82 1.54
N ALA A 292 27.37 1.55 1.00
CA ALA A 292 26.75 2.41 -0.02
C ALA A 292 26.40 3.80 0.55
N GLU A 293 26.22 3.88 1.87
CA GLU A 293 25.99 5.11 2.64
C GLU A 293 27.28 5.61 3.31
N ASP A 294 28.43 5.36 2.67
CA ASP A 294 29.77 5.81 3.06
C ASP A 294 30.22 5.40 4.48
N ARG A 295 29.65 4.34 5.07
CA ARG A 295 30.12 3.76 6.34
C ARG A 295 31.26 2.76 6.11
N ILE A 296 32.25 2.79 7.00
CA ILE A 296 33.41 1.90 6.94
C ILE A 296 33.09 0.57 7.63
N VAL A 297 32.48 -0.35 6.90
CA VAL A 297 32.22 -1.72 7.37
C VAL A 297 33.13 -2.71 6.65
N SER A 298 34.06 -3.36 7.35
CA SER A 298 34.98 -4.37 6.79
C SER A 298 34.44 -5.81 6.93
N PRO A 299 34.99 -6.80 6.22
CA PRO A 299 34.65 -8.21 6.45
C PRO A 299 34.84 -8.68 7.90
N ALA A 300 35.78 -8.07 8.65
CA ALA A 300 35.97 -8.38 10.07
C ALA A 300 34.73 -8.05 10.91
N HIS A 301 34.01 -6.97 10.56
CA HIS A 301 32.75 -6.62 11.23
C HIS A 301 31.65 -7.64 10.94
N VAL A 302 31.60 -8.20 9.72
CA VAL A 302 30.63 -9.25 9.38
C VAL A 302 30.91 -10.54 10.17
N ILE A 303 32.18 -10.94 10.28
CA ILE A 303 32.59 -12.11 11.07
C ILE A 303 32.23 -11.90 12.56
N GLU A 304 32.57 -10.75 13.13
CA GLU A 304 32.28 -10.46 14.53
C GLU A 304 30.78 -10.32 14.80
N ALA A 305 30.02 -9.66 13.91
CA ALA A 305 28.57 -9.59 14.04
C ALA A 305 27.91 -10.97 13.94
N THR A 306 28.41 -11.86 13.08
CA THR A 306 27.90 -13.24 12.99
C THR A 306 28.12 -13.97 14.32
N ARG A 307 29.36 -13.92 14.82
CA ARG A 307 29.72 -14.54 16.10
C ARG A 307 28.90 -13.97 17.27
N LEU A 308 28.67 -12.66 17.28
CA LEU A 308 27.86 -12.00 18.30
C LEU A 308 26.39 -12.43 18.21
N ALA A 309 25.80 -12.49 17.01
CA ALA A 309 24.43 -12.97 16.84
C ALA A 309 24.26 -14.41 17.33
N GLU A 310 25.20 -15.30 17.00
CA GLU A 310 25.23 -16.69 17.52
C GLU A 310 25.36 -16.73 19.05
N THR A 311 26.23 -15.91 19.62
CA THR A 311 26.41 -15.83 21.08
C THR A 311 25.15 -15.32 21.77
N LEU A 312 24.49 -14.30 21.20
CA LEU A 312 23.25 -13.76 21.73
C LEU A 312 22.13 -14.81 21.69
N ALA A 313 22.04 -15.61 20.62
CA ALA A 313 21.06 -16.69 20.52
C ALA A 313 21.26 -17.72 21.65
N VAL A 314 22.52 -18.12 21.91
CA VAL A 314 22.84 -19.04 23.01
C VAL A 314 22.49 -18.46 24.37
N ILE A 315 22.84 -17.19 24.63
CA ILE A 315 22.53 -16.52 25.91
C ILE A 315 21.01 -16.41 26.13
N ARG A 316 20.26 -16.18 25.05
CA ARG A 316 18.79 -16.07 25.06
C ARG A 316 18.07 -17.42 25.04
N GLY A 317 18.81 -18.53 24.96
CA GLY A 317 18.23 -19.87 24.88
C GLY A 317 17.49 -20.16 23.57
N ARG A 318 17.81 -19.44 22.49
CA ARG A 318 17.18 -19.61 21.17
C ARG A 318 17.85 -20.74 20.38
N PRO A 319 17.11 -21.47 19.52
CA PRO A 319 17.69 -22.53 18.69
C PRO A 319 18.69 -22.02 17.65
N LEU A 320 18.39 -20.86 17.04
CA LEU A 320 19.18 -20.20 16.00
C LEU A 320 19.07 -18.67 16.16
N PRO A 321 20.01 -17.88 15.60
CA PRO A 321 19.92 -16.43 15.62
C PRO A 321 18.78 -15.97 14.70
N GLY A 322 17.82 -15.24 15.26
CA GLY A 322 16.75 -14.60 14.50
C GLY A 322 17.06 -13.14 14.16
N LEU A 323 16.05 -12.41 13.71
CA LEU A 323 16.19 -10.99 13.36
C LEU A 323 16.67 -10.15 14.54
N THR A 324 16.20 -10.42 15.76
CA THR A 324 16.57 -9.67 16.97
C THR A 324 18.07 -9.78 17.25
N GLU A 325 18.64 -10.99 17.23
CA GLU A 325 20.08 -11.19 17.47
C GLU A 325 20.91 -10.56 16.35
N ALA A 326 20.47 -10.69 15.10
CA ALA A 326 21.15 -10.06 13.98
C ALA A 326 21.15 -8.53 14.09
N THR A 327 20.01 -7.94 14.48
CA THR A 327 19.84 -6.49 14.65
C THR A 327 20.71 -5.97 15.80
N ASP A 328 20.74 -6.66 16.94
CA ASP A 328 21.61 -6.30 18.07
C ASP A 328 23.09 -6.42 17.72
N ALA A 329 23.46 -7.45 16.95
CA ALA A 329 24.83 -7.60 16.49
C ALA A 329 25.24 -6.50 15.50
N VAL A 330 24.35 -6.11 14.58
CA VAL A 330 24.55 -4.96 13.68
C VAL A 330 24.70 -3.68 14.49
N ARG A 331 23.82 -3.45 15.47
CA ARG A 331 23.89 -2.27 16.35
C ARG A 331 25.23 -2.16 17.04
N ALA A 332 25.70 -3.24 17.66
CA ALA A 332 26.93 -3.26 18.43
C ALA A 332 28.20 -3.19 17.55
N VAL A 333 28.22 -3.91 16.43
CA VAL A 333 29.46 -4.13 15.65
C VAL A 333 29.56 -3.22 14.44
N MET A 334 28.46 -2.95 13.73
CA MET A 334 28.49 -2.20 12.46
C MET A 334 28.02 -0.75 12.58
N CYS A 335 27.35 -0.42 13.69
CA CYS A 335 26.70 0.87 13.91
C CYS A 335 27.27 1.63 15.13
N ASP A 336 28.31 1.12 15.78
CA ASP A 336 28.94 1.71 16.98
C ASP A 336 27.92 2.03 18.10
N GLY A 337 26.88 1.22 18.25
CA GLY A 337 25.79 1.41 19.21
C GLY A 337 24.74 2.44 18.81
N SER A 338 24.86 3.08 17.63
CA SER A 338 23.96 4.14 17.19
C SER A 338 22.68 3.62 16.52
N ASP A 339 21.54 4.19 16.92
CA ASP A 339 20.24 3.84 16.34
C ASP A 339 19.98 4.52 14.99
N VAL A 340 20.74 5.56 14.62
CA VAL A 340 20.58 6.27 13.35
C VAL A 340 20.91 5.39 12.13
N PRO A 341 22.11 4.77 12.00
CA PRO A 341 22.37 3.81 10.93
C PRO A 341 21.53 2.55 11.05
N LEU A 342 21.14 2.17 12.26
CA LEU A 342 20.28 1.01 12.48
C LEU A 342 18.87 1.24 11.91
N ALA A 343 18.32 2.44 12.07
CA ALA A 343 17.03 2.83 11.50
C ALA A 343 17.05 2.74 9.96
N LEU A 344 18.16 3.10 9.32
CA LEU A 344 18.32 2.90 7.87
C LEU A 344 18.31 1.41 7.50
N VAL A 345 19.02 0.55 8.24
CA VAL A 345 19.01 -0.90 8.01
C VAL A 345 17.60 -1.46 8.19
N HIS A 346 16.89 -1.02 9.23
CA HIS A 346 15.51 -1.40 9.47
C HIS A 346 14.63 -1.00 8.28
N ASP A 347 14.70 0.26 7.85
CA ASP A 347 13.88 0.79 6.76
C ASP A 347 14.14 0.09 5.42
N ARG A 348 15.42 -0.01 5.02
CA ARG A 348 15.84 -0.47 3.68
C ARG A 348 15.96 -1.98 3.55
N LEU A 349 16.16 -2.72 4.64
CA LEU A 349 16.37 -4.18 4.60
C LEU A 349 15.34 -4.96 5.39
N VAL A 350 15.06 -4.59 6.65
CA VAL A 350 14.12 -5.36 7.50
C VAL A 350 12.69 -5.24 6.97
N VAL A 351 12.23 -4.02 6.72
CA VAL A 351 10.99 -3.76 6.01
C VAL A 351 11.24 -3.94 4.51
N GLY A 352 12.11 -3.12 3.93
CA GLY A 352 12.52 -3.22 2.54
C GLY A 352 11.65 -2.45 1.56
N ASP A 353 12.29 -2.08 0.45
CA ASP A 353 11.72 -1.20 -0.60
C ASP A 353 11.42 -1.94 -1.91
N VAL A 354 11.25 -3.25 -1.85
CA VAL A 354 10.99 -4.06 -3.05
C VAL A 354 9.58 -3.74 -3.55
N LEU A 355 9.49 -3.33 -4.81
CA LEU A 355 8.26 -3.20 -5.59
C LEU A 355 8.19 -4.38 -6.56
N GLY A 356 7.08 -5.10 -6.57
CA GLY A 356 6.89 -6.19 -7.52
C GLY A 356 6.64 -5.71 -8.95
N GLU A 357 6.57 -6.66 -9.87
CA GLU A 357 6.32 -6.43 -11.29
C GLU A 357 5.20 -7.36 -11.77
N VAL A 358 4.30 -6.82 -12.59
CA VAL A 358 3.19 -7.56 -13.19
C VAL A 358 3.34 -7.53 -14.72
N PRO A 359 3.10 -8.65 -15.43
CA PRO A 359 3.22 -8.72 -16.87
C PRO A 359 2.32 -7.73 -17.60
N ALA A 360 2.76 -7.25 -18.76
CA ALA A 360 1.98 -6.32 -19.60
C ALA A 360 0.67 -6.92 -20.14
N GLY A 361 0.56 -8.26 -20.14
CA GLY A 361 -0.62 -9.01 -20.55
C GLY A 361 -1.68 -9.16 -19.45
N ALA A 362 -1.39 -8.76 -18.22
CA ALA A 362 -2.37 -8.80 -17.14
C ALA A 362 -3.58 -7.91 -17.47
N PRO A 363 -4.81 -8.33 -17.11
CA PRO A 363 -6.00 -7.49 -17.25
C PRO A 363 -5.78 -6.13 -16.60
N ALA A 364 -6.09 -5.04 -17.29
CA ALA A 364 -5.94 -3.70 -16.72
C ALA A 364 -6.91 -2.74 -17.38
N VAL A 365 -7.39 -1.77 -16.59
CA VAL A 365 -8.22 -0.69 -17.12
C VAL A 365 -7.47 0.04 -18.25
N PRO A 366 -8.15 0.56 -19.28
CA PRO A 366 -7.51 1.23 -20.42
C PRO A 366 -6.52 2.33 -20.01
N LEU A 367 -6.88 3.13 -19.00
CA LEU A 367 -6.05 4.22 -18.49
C LEU A 367 -4.72 3.72 -17.89
N GLN A 368 -4.72 2.60 -17.18
CA GLN A 368 -3.51 1.97 -16.64
C GLN A 368 -2.57 1.52 -17.79
N ARG A 369 -3.12 0.96 -18.86
CA ARG A 369 -2.33 0.54 -20.04
C ARG A 369 -1.70 1.74 -20.75
N ASP A 370 -2.42 2.86 -20.84
CA ASP A 370 -1.88 4.11 -21.39
C ASP A 370 -0.77 4.68 -20.49
N LEU A 371 -0.97 4.68 -19.17
CA LEU A 371 0.05 5.09 -18.20
C LEU A 371 1.33 4.24 -18.32
N THR A 372 1.22 2.91 -18.35
CA THR A 372 2.37 2.02 -18.54
C THR A 372 3.12 2.31 -19.85
N ARG A 373 2.39 2.62 -20.94
CA ARG A 373 3.01 3.01 -22.21
C ARG A 373 3.76 4.34 -22.08
N ALA A 374 3.18 5.32 -21.39
CA ALA A 374 3.81 6.62 -21.13
C ALA A 374 5.07 6.48 -20.25
N GLN A 375 5.02 5.66 -19.19
CA GLN A 375 6.15 5.33 -18.32
C GLN A 375 7.33 4.74 -19.11
N ARG A 376 7.06 3.75 -19.98
CA ARG A 376 8.07 3.14 -20.84
C ARG A 376 8.67 4.15 -21.83
N ARG A 377 7.83 4.93 -22.51
CA ARG A 377 8.27 5.96 -23.47
C ARG A 377 9.16 7.03 -22.81
N LEU A 378 8.81 7.48 -21.62
CA LEU A 378 9.51 8.53 -20.87
C LEU A 378 10.65 7.99 -19.99
N ARG A 379 10.86 6.66 -19.98
CA ARG A 379 11.82 5.96 -19.12
C ARG A 379 11.66 6.38 -17.66
N LEU A 380 10.42 6.53 -17.21
CA LEU A 380 10.07 6.90 -15.85
C LEU A 380 9.45 5.67 -15.18
N ARG A 381 10.26 4.97 -14.38
CA ARG A 381 9.85 3.74 -13.72
C ARG A 381 9.21 4.04 -12.37
N PRO A 382 8.10 3.37 -12.01
CA PRO A 382 7.59 3.41 -10.64
C PRO A 382 8.58 2.73 -9.72
N GLU A 383 8.84 3.36 -8.58
CA GLU A 383 9.78 2.91 -7.57
C GLU A 383 9.12 3.14 -6.21
N ALA A 384 9.14 2.15 -5.32
CA ALA A 384 8.66 2.28 -3.95
C ALA A 384 9.48 3.28 -3.11
N PRO A 385 10.83 3.32 -3.18
CA PRO A 385 11.59 4.28 -2.39
C PRO A 385 11.39 5.70 -2.93
N GLU A 386 11.45 6.67 -2.01
CA GLU A 386 11.44 8.07 -2.38
C GLU A 386 12.69 8.42 -3.20
N ARG A 387 12.48 9.10 -4.33
CA ARG A 387 13.56 9.61 -5.18
C ARG A 387 13.30 11.04 -5.62
N GLU A 388 14.31 11.89 -5.45
CA GLU A 388 14.32 13.21 -6.08
C GLU A 388 14.76 13.13 -7.55
N LEU A 389 13.96 13.75 -8.43
CA LEU A 389 14.16 13.82 -9.86
C LEU A 389 14.21 15.27 -10.30
N GLU A 390 15.37 15.71 -10.80
CA GLU A 390 15.52 17.04 -11.39
C GLU A 390 15.34 17.00 -12.92
N LEU A 391 14.35 17.74 -13.41
CA LEU A 391 13.96 17.82 -14.82
C LEU A 391 14.49 19.11 -15.44
N ASP A 392 15.08 19.03 -16.65
CA ASP A 392 15.37 20.20 -17.50
C ASP A 392 14.30 20.31 -18.59
N LEU A 393 13.39 21.28 -18.47
CA LEU A 393 12.23 21.44 -19.35
C LEU A 393 12.59 21.74 -20.81
N ARG A 394 13.85 22.10 -21.11
CA ARG A 394 14.33 22.27 -22.50
C ARG A 394 14.55 20.94 -23.21
N LYS A 395 14.66 19.83 -22.45
CA LYS A 395 14.77 18.48 -22.99
C LYS A 395 13.38 17.89 -23.15
N GLU A 396 13.05 17.45 -24.36
CA GLU A 396 11.72 16.90 -24.69
C GLU A 396 11.29 15.74 -23.76
N THR A 397 12.22 14.85 -23.39
CA THR A 397 11.93 13.75 -22.47
C THR A 397 11.57 14.24 -21.06
N ASP A 398 12.30 15.23 -20.54
CA ASP A 398 12.07 15.77 -19.19
C ASP A 398 10.81 16.64 -19.17
N ALA A 399 10.55 17.43 -20.22
CA ALA A 399 9.27 18.10 -20.41
C ALA A 399 8.11 17.09 -20.45
N GLY A 400 8.29 15.96 -21.15
CA GLY A 400 7.32 14.86 -21.18
C GLY A 400 7.07 14.25 -19.80
N ARG A 401 8.10 14.09 -18.96
CA ARG A 401 7.98 13.61 -17.57
C ARG A 401 7.20 14.59 -16.71
N SER A 402 7.55 15.88 -16.78
CA SER A 402 6.83 16.96 -16.06
C SER A 402 5.35 16.98 -16.42
N ARG A 403 5.02 16.95 -17.72
CA ARG A 403 3.63 16.92 -18.22
C ARG A 403 2.87 15.71 -17.69
N LEU A 404 3.48 14.52 -17.71
CA LEU A 404 2.86 13.30 -17.18
C LEU A 404 2.54 13.45 -15.68
N LEU A 405 3.49 13.91 -14.88
CA LEU A 405 3.32 14.08 -13.43
C LEU A 405 2.23 15.10 -13.10
N HIS A 406 2.18 16.24 -13.82
CA HIS A 406 1.11 17.22 -13.64
C HIS A 406 -0.28 16.69 -14.03
N ARG A 407 -0.37 15.90 -15.12
CA ARG A 407 -1.63 15.26 -15.52
C ARG A 407 -2.12 14.26 -14.48
N LEU A 408 -1.21 13.45 -13.93
CA LEU A 408 -1.54 12.49 -12.88
C LEU A 408 -2.01 13.19 -11.59
N ARG A 409 -1.38 14.30 -11.21
CA ARG A 409 -1.86 15.12 -10.07
C ARG A 409 -3.26 15.69 -10.30
N LEU A 410 -3.59 16.13 -11.51
CA LEU A 410 -4.96 16.56 -11.84
C LEU A 410 -5.98 15.43 -11.69
N LEU A 411 -5.57 14.19 -11.90
CA LEU A 411 -6.40 13.00 -11.74
C LEU A 411 -6.44 12.49 -10.28
N GLY A 412 -5.76 13.15 -9.34
CA GLY A 412 -5.64 12.66 -7.96
C GLY A 412 -4.66 11.49 -7.80
N VAL A 413 -3.82 11.21 -8.81
CA VAL A 413 -2.78 10.19 -8.76
C VAL A 413 -1.46 10.84 -8.30
N GLY A 414 -1.21 10.82 -7.00
CA GLY A 414 -0.07 11.46 -6.32
C GLY A 414 1.28 10.74 -6.50
N TRP A 415 1.68 10.36 -7.73
CA TRP A 415 2.97 9.69 -7.95
C TRP A 415 4.17 10.62 -7.72
N GLY A 416 3.99 11.93 -7.85
CA GLY A 416 5.06 12.89 -7.64
C GLY A 416 4.57 14.20 -7.06
N GLU A 417 5.39 14.77 -6.19
CA GLU A 417 5.19 16.09 -5.59
C GLU A 417 6.29 17.04 -6.04
N PRO A 418 5.95 18.28 -6.46
CA PRO A 418 6.96 19.27 -6.81
C PRO A 418 7.64 19.77 -5.54
N VAL A 419 8.96 19.83 -5.56
CA VAL A 419 9.78 20.36 -4.47
C VAL A 419 10.42 21.66 -4.93
N ALA A 420 10.58 22.61 -4.01
CA ALA A 420 11.28 23.86 -4.30
C ALA A 420 12.71 23.55 -4.80
N SER A 421 13.00 23.97 -6.04
CA SER A 421 14.34 23.84 -6.59
C SER A 421 15.30 24.77 -5.84
N ARG A 422 16.53 24.32 -5.60
CA ARG A 422 17.63 25.18 -5.12
C ARG A 422 18.08 26.19 -6.19
N SER A 423 17.63 26.04 -7.43
CA SER A 423 17.94 26.93 -8.55
C SER A 423 16.82 27.94 -8.79
N THR A 424 17.19 29.16 -9.19
CA THR A 424 16.26 30.25 -9.49
C THR A 424 15.73 30.22 -10.94
N GLY A 425 16.14 29.23 -11.73
CA GLY A 425 15.80 29.11 -13.16
C GLY A 425 14.42 28.46 -13.38
N THR A 426 13.59 29.09 -14.20
CA THR A 426 12.23 28.63 -14.56
C THR A 426 12.20 27.39 -15.46
N PHE A 427 13.37 26.94 -15.94
CA PHE A 427 13.53 25.75 -16.78
C PHE A 427 13.86 24.48 -16.00
N ARG A 428 14.00 24.56 -14.66
CA ARG A 428 14.26 23.41 -13.79
C ARG A 428 13.06 23.13 -12.92
N GLU A 429 12.68 21.87 -12.86
CA GLU A 429 11.69 21.38 -11.90
C GLU A 429 12.30 20.24 -11.09
N THR A 430 12.14 20.30 -9.77
CA THR A 430 12.53 19.21 -8.89
C THR A 430 11.27 18.51 -8.41
N TRP A 431 11.25 17.20 -8.51
CA TRP A 431 10.12 16.35 -8.13
C TRP A 431 10.57 15.31 -7.13
N ARG A 432 9.75 15.05 -6.14
CA ARG A 432 9.89 13.92 -5.23
C ARG A 432 8.90 12.85 -5.68
N LEU A 433 9.43 11.69 -6.04
CA LEU A 433 8.63 10.59 -6.59
C LEU A 433 8.59 9.44 -5.60
N ARG A 434 7.40 8.87 -5.42
CA ARG A 434 7.17 7.65 -4.63
C ARG A 434 5.95 6.93 -5.22
N TRP A 435 6.11 5.66 -5.58
CA TRP A 435 4.99 4.85 -6.05
C TRP A 435 4.41 4.02 -4.90
N GLU A 436 3.12 4.17 -4.67
CA GLU A 436 2.38 3.37 -3.70
C GLU A 436 1.33 2.51 -4.41
N PRO A 437 1.03 1.30 -3.93
CA PRO A 437 0.05 0.43 -4.57
C PRO A 437 -1.35 1.04 -4.73
N GLU A 438 -1.76 1.91 -3.81
CA GLU A 438 -3.04 2.65 -3.83
C GLU A 438 -3.17 3.52 -5.08
N LEU A 439 -2.04 3.98 -5.64
CA LEU A 439 -2.04 4.73 -6.91
C LEU A 439 -2.62 3.90 -8.06
N SER A 440 -2.55 2.57 -8.01
CA SER A 440 -3.20 1.70 -9.01
C SER A 440 -4.73 1.81 -8.94
N VAL A 441 -5.29 1.96 -7.74
CA VAL A 441 -6.74 2.20 -7.54
C VAL A 441 -7.10 3.60 -8.01
N ARG A 442 -6.29 4.62 -7.67
CA ARG A 442 -6.51 5.99 -8.16
C ARG A 442 -6.49 6.07 -9.69
N VAL A 443 -5.65 5.29 -10.35
CA VAL A 443 -5.66 5.18 -11.82
C VAL A 443 -6.92 4.47 -12.31
N ALA A 444 -7.44 3.46 -11.61
CA ALA A 444 -8.71 2.83 -11.95
C ALA A 444 -9.91 3.78 -11.80
N GLU A 445 -9.98 4.54 -10.70
CA GLU A 445 -10.96 5.59 -10.46
C GLU A 445 -10.92 6.67 -11.53
N ALA A 446 -9.71 7.12 -11.88
CA ALA A 446 -9.49 8.13 -12.91
C ALA A 446 -9.96 7.67 -14.31
N GLY A 447 -10.14 6.37 -14.52
CA GLY A 447 -10.65 5.78 -15.76
C GLY A 447 -12.05 6.28 -16.15
N VAL A 448 -12.86 6.75 -15.18
CA VAL A 448 -14.18 7.36 -15.44
C VAL A 448 -14.06 8.61 -16.32
N TRP A 449 -12.95 9.33 -16.24
CA TRP A 449 -12.71 10.56 -17.01
C TRP A 449 -12.19 10.30 -18.43
N GLY A 450 -11.66 9.10 -18.71
CA GLY A 450 -11.19 8.73 -20.04
C GLY A 450 -10.24 7.53 -20.08
N THR A 451 -9.93 7.10 -21.29
CA THR A 451 -9.10 5.90 -21.54
C THR A 451 -7.60 6.19 -21.65
N THR A 452 -7.22 7.47 -21.76
CA THR A 452 -5.82 7.93 -21.79
C THR A 452 -5.57 8.99 -20.74
N VAL A 453 -4.33 9.12 -20.26
CA VAL A 453 -3.98 10.11 -19.22
C VAL A 453 -4.26 11.54 -19.69
N LEU A 454 -4.03 11.81 -20.99
CA LEU A 454 -4.35 13.09 -21.60
C LEU A 454 -5.86 13.35 -21.60
N SER A 455 -6.67 12.45 -22.17
CA SER A 455 -8.13 12.64 -22.26
C SER A 455 -8.78 12.74 -20.88
N ALA A 456 -8.34 11.90 -19.94
CA ALA A 456 -8.85 11.88 -18.58
C ALA A 456 -8.54 13.20 -17.85
N ALA A 457 -7.29 13.67 -17.92
CA ALA A 457 -6.90 14.92 -17.27
C ALA A 457 -7.63 16.14 -17.88
N THR A 458 -7.84 16.15 -19.20
CA THR A 458 -8.63 17.19 -19.89
C THR A 458 -10.08 17.20 -19.40
N ALA A 459 -10.74 16.03 -19.37
CA ALA A 459 -12.13 15.93 -18.93
C ALA A 459 -12.29 16.30 -17.45
N ARG A 460 -11.35 15.87 -16.60
CA ARG A 460 -11.32 16.22 -15.18
C ARG A 460 -11.15 17.73 -14.97
N ALA A 461 -10.19 18.34 -15.65
CA ALA A 461 -9.98 19.79 -15.58
C ALA A 461 -11.22 20.56 -16.03
N HIS A 462 -11.91 20.12 -17.09
CA HIS A 462 -13.16 20.77 -17.50
C HIS A 462 -14.24 20.67 -16.42
N ALA A 463 -14.43 19.50 -15.81
CA ALA A 463 -15.40 19.31 -14.74
C ALA A 463 -15.07 20.18 -13.51
N ASP A 464 -13.82 20.18 -13.07
CA ASP A 464 -13.34 20.98 -11.93
C ASP A 464 -13.58 22.49 -12.18
N ALA A 465 -13.40 22.96 -13.42
CA ALA A 465 -13.62 24.35 -13.79
C ALA A 465 -15.09 24.77 -13.63
N VAL A 466 -16.03 23.88 -13.99
CA VAL A 466 -17.47 24.11 -13.85
C VAL A 466 -17.89 24.11 -12.38
N THR A 467 -17.31 23.24 -11.55
CA THR A 467 -17.67 23.10 -10.12
C THR A 467 -16.94 24.06 -9.19
N ALA A 468 -15.83 24.66 -9.63
CA ALA A 468 -15.09 25.64 -8.85
C ALA A 468 -16.02 26.74 -8.35
N ARG A 469 -15.85 27.22 -7.12
CA ARG A 469 -16.70 28.25 -6.49
C ARG A 469 -16.05 29.62 -6.47
N GLY A 470 -14.71 29.67 -6.48
CA GLY A 470 -13.94 30.91 -6.37
C GLY A 470 -13.08 31.21 -7.59
N LEU A 471 -12.71 32.48 -7.75
CA LEU A 471 -11.78 32.93 -8.79
C LEU A 471 -10.38 32.32 -8.60
N ALA A 472 -9.91 32.22 -7.36
CA ALA A 472 -8.62 31.62 -7.02
C ALA A 472 -8.53 30.15 -7.45
N GLU A 473 -9.60 29.36 -7.28
CA GLU A 473 -9.65 27.95 -7.68
C GLU A 473 -9.52 27.78 -9.19
N VAL A 474 -10.26 28.57 -9.97
CA VAL A 474 -10.21 28.54 -11.45
C VAL A 474 -8.84 28.97 -11.94
N THR A 475 -8.25 29.96 -11.28
CA THR A 475 -6.90 30.44 -11.64
C THR A 475 -5.84 29.38 -11.36
N ALA A 476 -5.89 28.74 -10.19
CA ALA A 476 -5.00 27.63 -9.88
C ALA A 476 -5.19 26.45 -10.85
N LEU A 477 -6.43 26.21 -11.31
CA LEU A 477 -6.71 25.20 -12.33
C LEU A 477 -6.14 25.58 -13.70
N ALA A 478 -6.19 26.85 -14.10
CA ALA A 478 -5.56 27.34 -15.33
C ALA A 478 -4.03 27.13 -15.28
N GLU A 479 -3.40 27.47 -14.15
CA GLU A 479 -1.98 27.18 -13.89
C GLU A 479 -1.68 25.68 -14.04
N ARG A 480 -2.50 24.80 -13.45
CA ARG A 480 -2.36 23.34 -13.60
C ARG A 480 -2.55 22.87 -15.04
N CYS A 481 -3.49 23.45 -15.81
CA CYS A 481 -3.72 23.09 -17.22
C CYS A 481 -2.53 23.46 -18.11
N LEU A 482 -1.90 24.61 -17.85
CA LEU A 482 -0.66 25.03 -18.53
C LEU A 482 0.49 24.07 -18.20
N LEU A 483 0.67 23.75 -16.91
CA LEU A 483 1.70 22.83 -16.46
C LEU A 483 1.50 21.39 -16.97
N ALA A 484 0.25 20.97 -17.16
CA ALA A 484 -0.11 19.68 -17.72
C ALA A 484 -0.17 19.67 -19.26
N GLU A 485 0.01 20.82 -19.94
CA GLU A 485 -0.17 20.99 -21.38
C GLU A 485 -1.50 20.41 -21.87
N LEU A 486 -2.60 21.01 -21.42
CA LEU A 486 -3.99 20.63 -21.73
C LEU A 486 -4.72 21.74 -22.51
N PRO A 487 -4.41 21.95 -23.81
CA PRO A 487 -4.97 23.06 -24.57
C PRO A 487 -6.51 23.02 -24.66
N ASP A 488 -7.07 21.82 -24.82
CA ASP A 488 -8.52 21.61 -24.94
C ASP A 488 -9.28 21.89 -23.64
N ALA A 489 -8.63 21.78 -22.48
CA ALA A 489 -9.20 22.18 -21.18
C ALA A 489 -8.95 23.65 -20.86
N LEU A 490 -7.81 24.20 -21.30
CA LEU A 490 -7.40 25.57 -20.99
C LEU A 490 -8.38 26.60 -21.56
N ALA A 491 -8.83 26.45 -22.81
CA ALA A 491 -9.75 27.42 -23.42
C ALA A 491 -11.10 27.53 -22.67
N PRO A 492 -11.78 26.43 -22.29
CA PRO A 492 -12.93 26.48 -21.39
C PRO A 492 -12.63 27.09 -20.02
N VAL A 493 -11.53 26.70 -19.37
CA VAL A 493 -11.13 27.24 -18.05
C VAL A 493 -10.93 28.75 -18.12
N MET A 494 -10.26 29.25 -19.15
CA MET A 494 -10.02 30.68 -19.35
C MET A 494 -11.30 31.47 -19.59
N ARG A 495 -12.29 30.89 -20.27
CA ARG A 495 -13.60 31.52 -20.44
C ARG A 495 -14.32 31.67 -19.09
N ILE A 496 -14.35 30.60 -18.29
CA ILE A 496 -14.94 30.62 -16.95
C ILE A 496 -14.22 31.62 -16.04
N LEU A 497 -12.88 31.69 -16.15
CA LEU A 497 -12.08 32.66 -15.43
C LEU A 497 -12.46 34.11 -15.79
N ALA A 498 -12.52 34.42 -17.09
CA ALA A 498 -12.88 35.75 -17.57
C ALA A 498 -14.30 36.16 -17.15
N ASP A 499 -15.26 35.24 -17.31
CA ASP A 499 -16.66 35.48 -16.92
C ASP A 499 -16.79 35.77 -15.42
N ARG A 500 -16.07 35.03 -14.56
CA ARG A 500 -16.08 35.25 -13.11
C ARG A 500 -15.33 36.50 -12.70
N ALA A 501 -14.15 36.73 -13.28
CA ALA A 501 -13.38 37.94 -13.02
C ALA A 501 -14.25 39.17 -13.33
N ALA A 502 -14.99 39.18 -14.44
CA ALA A 502 -15.87 40.29 -14.80
C ALA A 502 -16.99 40.56 -13.78
N LEU A 503 -17.45 39.54 -13.05
CA LEU A 503 -18.54 39.64 -12.07
C LEU A 503 -18.07 39.86 -10.63
N ASP A 504 -16.84 39.49 -10.30
CA ASP A 504 -16.31 39.57 -8.94
C ASP A 504 -15.87 40.99 -8.60
N THR A 505 -16.50 41.62 -7.62
CA THR A 505 -16.19 42.98 -7.16
C THR A 505 -15.33 43.02 -5.90
N ASP A 506 -15.02 41.86 -5.30
CA ASP A 506 -14.24 41.78 -4.07
C ASP A 506 -12.73 41.86 -4.38
N VAL A 507 -12.10 42.94 -3.91
CA VAL A 507 -10.67 43.21 -4.14
C VAL A 507 -9.78 42.11 -3.55
N GLY A 508 -10.18 41.49 -2.43
CA GLY A 508 -9.46 40.38 -1.81
C GLY A 508 -9.44 39.13 -2.69
N HIS A 509 -10.57 38.76 -3.29
CA HIS A 509 -10.63 37.63 -4.23
C HIS A 509 -9.81 37.87 -5.50
N LEU A 510 -9.87 39.10 -6.05
CA LEU A 510 -9.07 39.49 -7.22
C LEU A 510 -7.57 39.43 -6.90
N ALA A 511 -7.17 39.93 -5.72
CA ALA A 511 -5.78 39.89 -5.26
C ALA A 511 -5.26 38.46 -5.01
N GLN A 512 -6.09 37.57 -4.48
CA GLN A 512 -5.74 36.15 -4.26
C GLN A 512 -5.54 35.37 -5.57
N ALA A 513 -6.21 35.76 -6.66
CA ALA A 513 -6.04 35.14 -7.96
C ALA A 513 -4.72 35.53 -8.66
N LEU A 514 -4.22 36.74 -8.43
CA LEU A 514 -3.09 37.30 -9.18
C LEU A 514 -1.77 36.47 -9.11
N PRO A 515 -1.35 35.92 -7.95
CA PRO A 515 -0.09 35.16 -7.86
C PRO A 515 -0.01 33.96 -8.81
N ALA A 516 -1.11 33.23 -8.98
CA ALA A 516 -1.16 32.06 -9.87
C ALA A 516 -1.08 32.45 -11.35
N LEU A 517 -1.69 33.57 -11.75
CA LEU A 517 -1.57 34.12 -13.10
C LEU A 517 -0.15 34.57 -13.39
N VAL A 518 0.48 35.31 -12.47
CA VAL A 518 1.85 35.80 -12.66
C VAL A 518 2.86 34.65 -12.75
N ARG A 519 2.72 33.61 -11.92
CA ARG A 519 3.54 32.40 -12.04
C ARG A 519 3.34 31.76 -13.42
N SER A 520 2.10 31.58 -13.84
CA SER A 520 1.76 31.00 -15.14
C SER A 520 2.38 31.77 -16.32
N LEU A 521 2.36 33.11 -16.29
CA LEU A 521 3.03 33.96 -17.28
C LEU A 521 4.55 33.74 -17.30
N ARG A 522 5.17 33.59 -16.13
CA ARG A 522 6.61 33.36 -16.00
C ARG A 522 7.06 32.00 -16.57
N TYR A 523 6.18 30.99 -16.55
CA TYR A 523 6.46 29.65 -17.08
C TYR A 523 6.08 29.47 -18.56
N GLY A 524 5.24 30.36 -19.12
CA GLY A 524 4.78 30.30 -20.51
C GLY A 524 5.91 30.32 -21.55
N ASP A 525 6.91 31.17 -21.35
CA ASP A 525 8.06 31.34 -22.26
C ASP A 525 8.91 30.07 -22.41
N VAL A 526 9.04 29.28 -21.34
CA VAL A 526 9.83 28.03 -21.35
C VAL A 526 9.08 26.88 -22.03
N ARG A 527 7.74 26.92 -22.01
CA ARG A 527 6.88 25.80 -22.46
C ARG A 527 6.27 26.03 -23.84
N GLY A 528 6.42 27.23 -24.42
CA GLY A 528 5.96 27.57 -25.77
C GLY A 528 4.44 27.70 -25.88
N THR A 529 3.75 27.95 -24.77
CA THR A 529 2.29 28.12 -24.74
C THR A 529 1.93 29.59 -24.97
N ASP A 530 0.93 29.87 -25.81
CA ASP A 530 0.42 31.24 -25.98
C ASP A 530 -0.26 31.72 -24.69
N THR A 531 0.41 32.62 -23.98
CA THR A 531 -0.08 33.21 -22.73
C THR A 531 -0.72 34.59 -22.92
N GLY A 532 -0.95 35.04 -24.16
CA GLY A 532 -1.50 36.39 -24.43
C GLY A 532 -2.81 36.65 -23.70
N ALA A 533 -3.76 35.73 -23.80
CA ALA A 533 -5.04 35.82 -23.09
C ALA A 533 -4.89 35.79 -21.55
N LEU A 534 -3.84 35.14 -21.04
CA LEU A 534 -3.56 35.11 -19.60
C LEU A 534 -3.00 36.44 -19.12
N ALA A 535 -2.20 37.11 -19.94
CA ALA A 535 -1.60 38.41 -19.66
C ALA A 535 -2.69 39.49 -19.60
N GLU A 536 -3.61 39.50 -20.57
CA GLU A 536 -4.74 40.44 -20.58
C GLU A 536 -5.62 40.30 -19.33
N VAL A 537 -5.92 39.06 -18.90
CA VAL A 537 -6.68 38.83 -17.67
C VAL A 537 -5.90 39.26 -16.42
N ALA A 538 -4.59 38.98 -16.36
CA ALA A 538 -3.75 39.38 -15.23
C ALA A 538 -3.62 40.91 -15.12
N GLU A 539 -3.43 41.62 -16.24
CA GLU A 539 -3.39 43.08 -16.28
C GLU A 539 -4.72 43.70 -15.85
N GLY A 540 -5.84 43.22 -16.40
CA GLY A 540 -7.17 43.70 -16.02
C GLY A 540 -7.52 43.46 -14.55
N LEU A 541 -7.08 42.33 -13.98
CA LEU A 541 -7.21 42.05 -12.54
C LEU A 541 -6.32 42.98 -11.71
N ALA A 542 -5.06 43.17 -12.11
CA ALA A 542 -4.12 44.05 -11.41
C ALA A 542 -4.63 45.50 -11.36
N GLU A 543 -5.12 46.05 -12.48
CA GLU A 543 -5.70 47.39 -12.53
C GLU A 543 -6.86 47.55 -11.54
N ARG A 544 -7.77 46.58 -11.51
CA ARG A 544 -8.93 46.61 -10.61
C ARG A 544 -8.55 46.47 -9.15
N VAL A 545 -7.53 45.65 -8.85
CA VAL A 545 -6.95 45.59 -7.50
C VAL A 545 -6.35 46.94 -7.13
N PHE A 546 -5.53 47.56 -7.99
CA PHE A 546 -4.94 48.88 -7.70
C PHE A 546 -5.98 49.97 -7.47
N VAL A 547 -7.07 49.97 -8.22
CA VAL A 547 -8.16 50.95 -8.06
C VAL A 547 -8.99 50.68 -6.79
N GLY A 548 -9.26 49.41 -6.48
CA GLY A 548 -10.13 49.04 -5.36
C GLY A 548 -9.45 48.94 -4.00
N LEU A 549 -8.13 48.74 -3.97
CA LEU A 549 -7.36 48.50 -2.74
C LEU A 549 -7.51 49.61 -1.69
N PRO A 550 -7.46 50.92 -2.02
CA PRO A 550 -7.63 51.98 -1.03
C PRO A 550 -8.98 51.94 -0.31
N ALA A 551 -10.06 51.58 -1.03
CA ALA A 551 -11.40 51.47 -0.46
C ALA A 551 -11.56 50.20 0.37
N ALA A 552 -10.98 49.07 -0.07
CA ALA A 552 -10.99 47.82 0.67
C ALA A 552 -10.18 47.90 1.99
N CYS A 553 -9.11 48.69 2.01
CA CYS A 553 -8.28 48.92 3.19
C CYS A 553 -8.84 49.97 4.16
N ALA A 554 -9.95 50.64 3.84
CA ALA A 554 -10.51 51.72 4.67
C ALA A 554 -11.02 51.25 6.06
N ALA A 555 -11.21 49.93 6.25
CA ALA A 555 -11.65 49.33 7.50
C ALA A 555 -10.52 48.63 8.31
N LEU A 556 -9.25 48.75 7.88
CA LEU A 556 -8.10 48.14 8.60
C LEU A 556 -7.68 48.93 9.85
N ASP A 557 -8.24 50.13 10.08
CA ASP A 557 -7.95 51.02 11.20
C ASP A 557 -8.98 50.90 12.36
N ALA A 558 -9.67 49.77 12.49
CA ALA A 558 -10.64 49.49 13.57
C ALA A 558 -10.17 48.36 14.51
#